data_AF-X1D8K1-F1
#
_entry.id   AF-X1D8K1-F1
#
_cell.length_a   1.000
_cell.length_b   1.000
_cell.length_c   1.000
_cell.angle_alpha   90.00
_cell.angle_beta   90.00
_cell.angle_gamma   90.00
#
_symmetry.space_group_name_H-M   'P 1'
#
loop_
_entity.id
_entity.type
_entity.pdbx_description
1 polymer ?
#
loop_
_entity_poly.entity_id
_entity_poly.type
_entity_poly.pdbx_seq_one_letter_code
_entity_poly.pdbx_strand_id
1 'polypeptide(L)'
;MEGDENSFGFEEVLGEFKGDGSKRSFTRIGWNGKDQYISLQAPDENSKMRLPYIYITLKDGNVVPWVASHSDLLSQDWKLCKIQ
;
A
#
# COMPACT_ATOMS: atom_id res chain seq x y z
N MET A 1 -22.93 -2.12 16.07
CA MET A 1 -21.96 -2.58 15.07
C MET A 1 -21.51 -1.34 14.32
N GLU A 2 -20.58 -0.59 14.89
CA GLU A 2 -20.00 0.59 14.24
C GLU A 2 -19.14 0.09 13.09
N GLY A 3 -19.54 0.42 11.86
CA GLY A 3 -18.70 0.21 10.69
C GLY A 3 -17.46 1.08 10.86
N ASP A 4 -16.29 0.46 10.73
CA ASP A 4 -15.01 1.16 10.77
C ASP A 4 -14.95 2.07 9.52
N GLU A 5 -15.33 3.34 9.67
CA GLU A 5 -15.71 4.30 8.60
C GLU A 5 -14.63 4.62 7.54
N ASN A 6 -13.48 3.94 7.49
CA ASN A 6 -12.39 4.23 6.56
C ASN A 6 -11.70 2.97 5.98
N SER A 7 -12.48 1.95 5.62
CA SER A 7 -11.99 0.82 4.81
C SER A 7 -12.10 1.12 3.31
N PHE A 8 -11.06 0.78 2.55
CA PHE A 8 -10.97 0.97 1.11
C PHE A 8 -11.03 -0.38 0.36
N GLY A 9 -11.54 -0.34 -0.86
CA GLY A 9 -11.27 -1.34 -1.90
C GLY A 9 -9.89 -1.14 -2.54
N PHE A 10 -9.32 -2.18 -3.15
CA PHE A 10 -8.00 -2.05 -3.80
C PHE A 10 -8.03 -1.08 -4.99
N GLU A 11 -9.16 -0.96 -5.68
CA GLU A 11 -9.38 0.02 -6.75
C GLU A 11 -9.26 1.46 -6.28
N GLU A 12 -9.72 1.75 -5.05
CA GLU A 12 -9.58 3.08 -4.43
C GLU A 12 -8.12 3.32 -4.05
N VAL A 13 -7.44 2.31 -3.48
CA VAL A 13 -5.99 2.35 -3.22
C VAL A 13 -5.20 2.64 -4.51
N LEU A 14 -5.56 2.01 -5.64
CA LEU A 14 -4.94 2.30 -6.93
C LEU A 14 -5.26 3.72 -7.43
N GLY A 15 -6.47 4.21 -7.19
CA GLY A 15 -6.86 5.60 -7.49
C GLY A 15 -6.00 6.61 -6.73
N GLU A 16 -5.81 6.35 -5.45
CA GLU A 16 -4.94 7.14 -4.56
C GLU A 16 -3.49 7.16 -5.05
N PHE A 17 -2.92 5.99 -5.41
CA PHE A 17 -1.58 5.90 -5.98
C PHE A 17 -1.41 6.66 -7.30
N LYS A 18 -2.40 6.62 -8.20
CA LYS A 18 -2.35 7.34 -9.47
C LYS A 18 -2.39 8.86 -9.32
N GLY A 19 -2.89 9.37 -8.20
CA GLY A 19 -2.93 10.79 -7.87
C GLY A 19 -1.59 11.31 -7.31
N ASP A 20 -1.62 11.88 -6.10
CA ASP A 20 -0.42 12.33 -5.37
C ASP A 20 0.20 11.23 -4.48
N GLY A 21 -0.26 9.98 -4.66
CA GLY A 21 -0.18 8.90 -3.69
C GLY A 21 1.19 8.30 -3.41
N SER A 22 2.29 8.83 -3.97
CA SER A 22 3.65 8.48 -3.49
C SER A 22 3.87 8.87 -2.02
N LYS A 23 2.99 9.69 -1.46
CA LYS A 23 3.00 10.10 -0.05
C LYS A 23 2.06 9.30 0.85
N ARG A 24 1.25 8.40 0.28
CA ARG A 24 0.28 7.60 1.03
C ARG A 24 0.73 6.15 1.09
N SER A 25 0.37 5.48 2.17
CA SER A 25 0.66 4.07 2.34
C SER A 25 -0.58 3.36 2.86
N PHE A 26 -0.75 2.10 2.46
CA PHE A 26 -1.95 1.35 2.76
C PHE A 26 -1.60 -0.01 3.34
N THR A 27 -2.39 -0.49 4.28
CA THR A 27 -2.24 -1.81 4.89
C THR A 27 -3.56 -2.56 4.85
N ARG A 28 -3.52 -3.88 4.95
CA ARG A 28 -4.72 -4.70 5.07
C ARG A 28 -4.91 -5.17 6.50
N ILE A 29 -6.15 -5.10 6.99
CA ILE A 29 -6.52 -5.66 8.30
C ILE A 29 -6.22 -7.17 8.34
N GLY A 30 -6.45 -7.88 7.22
CA GLY A 30 -6.21 -9.32 7.08
C GLY A 30 -4.73 -9.74 6.95
N TRP A 31 -3.76 -8.81 6.95
CA TRP A 31 -2.35 -9.19 6.94
C TRP A 31 -1.86 -9.59 8.34
N ASN A 32 -1.02 -10.63 8.39
CA ASN A 32 -0.51 -11.23 9.62
C ASN A 32 0.61 -10.41 10.30
N GLY A 33 0.78 -9.13 9.95
CA GLY A 33 1.87 -8.30 10.43
C GLY A 33 1.46 -6.88 10.77
N LYS A 34 1.70 -6.49 12.02
CA LYS A 34 1.83 -5.08 12.40
C LYS A 34 2.99 -4.50 11.55
N ASP A 35 2.80 -3.29 11.06
CA ASP A 35 3.80 -2.51 10.32
C ASP A 35 4.07 -2.96 8.86
N GLN A 36 3.29 -3.91 8.33
CA GLN A 36 3.28 -4.18 6.88
C GLN A 36 2.38 -3.17 6.17
N TYR A 37 2.90 -2.49 5.15
CA TYR A 37 2.14 -1.59 4.30
C TYR A 37 2.70 -1.61 2.87
N ILE A 38 1.87 -1.25 1.91
CA ILE A 38 2.29 -0.96 0.54
C ILE A 38 2.33 0.54 0.30
N SER A 39 3.18 0.95 -0.63
CA SER A 39 3.30 2.32 -1.09
C SER A 39 3.75 2.36 -2.54
N LEU A 40 3.48 3.49 -3.21
CA LEU A 40 3.97 3.74 -4.55
C LEU A 40 5.36 4.39 -4.48
N GLN A 41 6.36 3.73 -5.03
CA GLN A 41 7.63 4.36 -5.33
C GLN A 41 7.49 5.11 -6.67
N ALA A 42 7.73 6.42 -6.65
CA ALA A 42 7.88 7.24 -7.84
C ALA A 42 9.37 7.54 -8.05
N PRO A 43 9.91 7.36 -9.27
CA PRO A 43 11.33 7.54 -9.52
C PRO A 43 11.76 9.01 -9.38
N ASP A 44 12.94 9.23 -8.82
CA ASP A 44 13.66 10.49 -8.76
C ASP A 44 15.07 10.36 -9.39
N GLU A 45 15.88 11.42 -9.32
CA GLU A 45 17.24 11.45 -9.89
C GLU A 45 18.14 10.34 -9.33
N ASN A 46 17.93 9.95 -8.07
CA ASN A 46 18.74 8.95 -7.36
C ASN A 46 18.16 7.52 -7.47
N SER A 47 16.99 7.36 -8.08
CA SER A 47 16.29 6.08 -8.16
C SER A 47 16.96 5.11 -9.13
N LYS A 48 17.11 3.85 -8.73
CA LYS A 48 17.62 2.78 -9.61
C LYS A 48 16.59 2.41 -10.69
N MET A 49 15.32 2.31 -10.31
CA MET A 49 14.22 2.07 -11.25
C MET A 49 13.76 3.40 -11.85
N ARG A 50 13.39 3.39 -13.14
CA ARG A 50 13.02 4.60 -13.90
C ARG A 50 11.51 4.72 -14.17
N LEU A 51 10.72 3.80 -13.65
CA LEU A 51 9.26 3.80 -13.75
C LEU A 51 8.64 3.54 -12.36
N PRO A 52 7.43 4.06 -12.07
CA PRO A 52 6.76 3.82 -10.80
C PRO A 52 6.45 2.36 -10.57
N TYR A 53 6.50 1.92 -9.31
CA TYR A 53 6.11 0.57 -8.89
C TYR A 53 5.61 0.57 -7.45
N ILE A 54 4.79 -0.42 -7.12
CA ILE A 54 4.34 -0.63 -5.73
C ILE A 54 5.35 -1.53 -5.03
N TYR A 55 5.71 -1.17 -3.80
CA TYR A 55 6.49 -2.00 -2.90
C TYR A 55 5.70 -2.30 -1.64
N ILE A 56 6.12 -3.34 -0.92
CA ILE A 56 5.62 -3.68 0.41
C ILE A 56 6.77 -3.59 1.42
N THR A 57 6.45 -3.09 2.60
CA THR A 57 7.34 -3.13 3.78
C THR A 57 7.09 -4.42 4.55
N LEU A 58 8.18 -5.12 4.85
CA LEU A 58 8.18 -6.35 5.64
C LEU A 58 8.36 -6.02 7.13
N LYS A 59 8.13 -7.01 7.99
CA LYS A 59 8.17 -6.82 9.46
C LYS A 59 9.54 -6.38 10.00
N ASP A 60 10.60 -6.67 9.27
CA ASP A 60 11.97 -6.33 9.60
C ASP A 60 12.40 -4.96 9.03
N GLY A 61 11.47 -4.21 8.43
CA GLY A 61 11.71 -2.91 7.82
C GLY A 61 12.29 -2.99 6.41
N ASN A 62 12.58 -4.19 5.89
CA ASN A 62 13.00 -4.33 4.50
C ASN A 62 11.83 -4.05 3.54
N VAL A 63 12.15 -3.49 2.38
CA VAL A 63 11.17 -3.20 1.33
C VAL A 63 11.46 -4.02 0.07
N VAL A 64 10.41 -4.55 -0.54
CA VAL A 64 10.52 -5.33 -1.78
C VAL A 64 9.45 -4.92 -2.78
N PRO A 65 9.71 -4.96 -4.09
CA PRO A 65 8.66 -4.81 -5.10
C PRO A 65 7.53 -5.81 -4.82
N TRP A 66 6.30 -5.34 -4.96
CA TRP A 66 5.12 -6.11 -4.57
C TRP A 66 4.18 -6.33 -5.75
N VAL A 67 3.61 -7.53 -5.79
CA VAL A 67 2.57 -7.91 -6.74
C VAL A 67 1.35 -8.30 -5.92
N ALA A 68 0.20 -7.69 -6.22
CA ALA A 68 -1.05 -8.00 -5.55
C ALA A 68 -1.46 -9.45 -5.83
N SER A 69 -1.80 -10.19 -4.77
CA SER A 69 -2.47 -11.48 -4.93
C SER A 69 -3.95 -11.28 -5.32
N HIS A 70 -4.60 -12.32 -5.81
CA HIS A 70 -6.05 -12.28 -6.07
C HIS A 70 -6.84 -11.91 -4.81
N SER A 71 -6.43 -12.39 -3.63
CA SER A 71 -7.06 -12.02 -2.37
C SER A 71 -6.89 -10.52 -2.08
N ASP A 72 -5.72 -9.94 -2.35
CA ASP A 72 -5.49 -8.51 -2.17
C ASP A 72 -6.38 -7.66 -3.09
N LEU A 73 -6.47 -8.06 -4.37
CA LEU A 73 -7.30 -7.38 -5.37
C LEU A 73 -8.79 -7.38 -5.01
N LEU A 74 -9.29 -8.48 -4.43
CA LEU A 74 -10.70 -8.66 -4.10
C LEU A 74 -11.07 -8.17 -2.68
N SER A 75 -10.10 -7.65 -1.94
CA SER A 75 -10.32 -7.24 -0.56
C SER A 75 -10.83 -5.81 -0.45
N GLN A 76 -11.63 -5.60 0.59
CA GLN A 76 -12.26 -4.33 0.96
C GLN A 76 -11.82 -3.88 2.36
N ASP A 77 -10.75 -4.49 2.88
CA ASP A 77 -10.23 -4.28 4.23
C ASP A 77 -8.94 -3.45 4.24
N TRP A 78 -8.73 -2.63 3.21
CA TRP A 78 -7.58 -1.75 3.12
C TRP A 78 -7.77 -0.53 4.01
N LYS A 79 -6.70 -0.06 4.64
CA LYS A 79 -6.69 1.13 5.49
C LYS A 79 -5.49 2.01 5.18
N LEU A 80 -5.68 3.32 5.32
CA LEU A 80 -4.58 4.27 5.26
C LEU A 80 -3.62 4.04 6.45
N CYS A 81 -2.35 3.80 6.14
CA CYS A 81 -1.28 3.70 7.11
C CYS A 81 -0.77 5.10 7.44
N LYS A 82 -0.92 5.52 8.70
CA LYS A 82 -0.27 6.74 9.20
C LYS A 82 1.18 6.39 9.50
N ILE A 83 2.08 6.69 8.57
CA ILE A 83 3.52 6.62 8.83
C ILE A 83 3.82 7.67 9.89
N GLN A 84 4.43 7.24 11.00
CA GLN A 84 4.76 8.06 12.16
C GLN A 84 6.12 8.73 12.00
#